data_AF-A0A9J7A768-F1
#
_entry.id   AF-A0A9J7A768-F1
#
_cell.length_a   1.000
_cell.length_b   1.000
_cell.length_c   1.000
_cell.angle_alpha   90.00
_cell.angle_beta   90.00
_cell.angle_gamma   90.00
#
_symmetry.space_group_name_H-M   'P 1'
#
loop_
_entity.id
_entity.type
_entity.pdbx_description
1 polymer ?
#
loop_
_entity_poly.entity_id
_entity_poly.type
_entity_poly.pdbx_seq_one_letter_code
_entity_poly.pdbx_strand_id
1 'polypeptide(L)'
;MPWLLTFHIAALLCWCGALLYLPVLLATQHTTSANRITLARFIYTHVATPAALAAVILGTLVFAVHDILDSWLIIKLVLVSLLVVLHLLTGWLVARVSNNALEPAKIYCYLQFCFIFCAITAIFWLVLAKPLLGH
;
A
#
# COMPACT_ATOMS: atom_id res chain seq x y z
N MET A 1 19.70 13.76 3.80
CA MET A 1 20.06 13.45 2.39
C MET A 1 18.81 13.50 1.51
N PRO A 2 18.61 14.55 0.69
CA PRO A 2 17.35 14.77 -0.03
C PRO A 2 17.01 13.64 -1.01
N TRP A 3 18.02 13.01 -1.62
CA TRP A 3 17.84 11.91 -2.57
C TRP A 3 17.14 10.69 -1.97
N LEU A 4 17.52 10.26 -0.75
CA LEU A 4 16.87 9.13 -0.06
C LEU A 4 15.38 9.39 0.18
N LEU A 5 15.03 10.62 0.57
CA LEU A 5 13.65 11.03 0.77
C LEU A 5 12.87 11.03 -0.55
N THR A 6 13.47 11.51 -1.64
CA THR A 6 12.86 11.47 -2.98
C THR A 6 12.57 10.05 -3.42
N PHE A 7 13.53 9.12 -3.28
CA PHE A 7 13.32 7.72 -3.62
C PHE A 7 12.27 7.06 -2.72
N HIS A 8 12.26 7.36 -1.42
CA HIS A 8 11.26 6.85 -0.49
C HIS A 8 9.85 7.29 -0.90
N ILE A 9 9.65 8.57 -1.18
CA ILE A 9 8.34 9.11 -1.59
C ILE A 9 7.91 8.54 -2.94
N ALA A 10 8.83 8.41 -3.90
CA ALA A 10 8.53 7.81 -5.21
C ALA A 10 8.08 6.35 -5.08
N ALA A 11 8.80 5.56 -4.28
CA ALA A 11 8.42 4.17 -3.98
C ALA A 11 7.07 4.09 -3.26
N LEU A 12 6.82 4.98 -2.29
CA LEU A 12 5.55 5.05 -1.57
C LEU A 12 4.38 5.39 -2.50
N LEU A 13 4.55 6.36 -3.40
CA LEU A 13 3.53 6.73 -4.39
C LEU A 13 3.19 5.57 -5.32
N CYS A 14 4.22 4.87 -5.82
CA CYS A 14 4.05 3.70 -6.67
C CYS A 14 3.29 2.58 -5.92
N TRP A 15 3.67 2.33 -4.67
CA TRP A 15 3.03 1.32 -3.83
C TRP A 15 1.56 1.66 -3.54
N CYS A 16 1.26 2.88 -3.12
CA CYS A 16 -0.09 3.37 -2.87
C CYS A 16 -0.97 3.29 -4.12
N GLY A 17 -0.46 3.74 -5.28
CA GLY A 17 -1.18 3.67 -6.54
C GLY A 17 -1.51 2.25 -6.96
N ALA A 18 -0.53 1.33 -6.87
CA ALA A 18 -0.75 -0.07 -7.19
C ALA A 18 -1.76 -0.73 -6.25
N LEU A 19 -1.71 -0.42 -4.94
CA LEU A 19 -2.66 -0.95 -3.95
C LEU A 19 -4.09 -0.46 -4.14
N LEU A 20 -4.31 0.79 -4.56
CA LEU A 20 -5.64 1.29 -4.89
C LEU A 20 -6.17 0.73 -6.21
N TYR A 21 -5.29 0.54 -7.19
CA TYR A 21 -5.66 0.04 -8.51
C TYR A 21 -6.12 -1.43 -8.49
N LEU A 22 -5.40 -2.29 -7.74
CA LEU A 22 -5.65 -3.74 -7.76
C LEU A 22 -7.07 -4.14 -7.33
N PRO A 23 -7.64 -3.68 -6.21
CA PRO A 23 -9.00 -4.06 -5.82
C PRO A 23 -10.05 -3.60 -6.82
N VAL A 24 -9.89 -2.43 -7.44
CA VAL A 24 -10.81 -1.93 -8.48
C VAL A 24 -10.72 -2.78 -9.75
N LEU A 25 -9.50 -3.16 -10.14
CA LEU A 25 -9.27 -4.08 -11.26
C LEU A 25 -9.95 -5.44 -11.03
N LEU A 26 -9.96 -5.94 -9.79
CA LEU A 26 -10.64 -7.18 -9.42
C LEU A 26 -12.16 -7.01 -9.29
N ALA A 27 -12.67 -5.86 -8.85
CA ALA A 27 -14.10 -5.59 -8.67
C ALA A 27 -14.88 -5.43 -9.97
N THR A 28 -14.24 -4.91 -11.02
CA THR A 28 -14.86 -4.63 -12.33
C THR A 28 -14.99 -5.87 -13.23
N GLN A 29 -14.71 -7.05 -12.70
CA GLN A 29 -14.89 -8.32 -13.40
C GLN A 29 -16.39 -8.60 -13.58
N HIS A 30 -16.85 -8.61 -14.84
CA HIS A 30 -18.18 -9.09 -15.24
C HIS A 30 -18.12 -10.49 -15.87
N THR A 31 -16.97 -10.89 -16.39
CA THR A 31 -16.63 -12.25 -16.81
C THR A 31 -15.14 -12.47 -16.54
N THR A 32 -14.76 -13.67 -16.12
CA THR A 32 -13.39 -14.09 -15.78
C THR A 32 -12.47 -14.05 -17.00
N SER A 33 -12.08 -12.86 -17.45
CA SER A 33 -11.04 -12.72 -18.48
C SER A 33 -9.69 -13.06 -17.88
N ALA A 34 -9.14 -14.22 -18.25
CA ALA A 34 -7.83 -14.70 -17.78
C ALA A 34 -6.72 -13.64 -17.90
N ASN A 35 -6.81 -12.76 -18.91
CA ASN A 35 -5.85 -11.69 -19.16
C ASN A 35 -5.78 -10.65 -18.02
N ARG A 36 -6.92 -10.28 -17.41
CA ARG A 36 -6.94 -9.29 -16.31
C ARG A 36 -6.42 -9.87 -15.00
N ILE A 37 -6.63 -11.16 -14.75
CA ILE A 37 -6.08 -11.86 -13.58
C ILE A 37 -4.55 -11.93 -13.69
N THR A 38 -4.03 -12.28 -14.87
CA THR A 38 -2.60 -12.25 -15.15
C THR A 38 -2.01 -10.86 -14.95
N LEU A 39 -2.71 -9.82 -15.44
CA LEU A 39 -2.31 -8.42 -15.23
C LEU A 39 -2.30 -8.04 -13.74
N ALA A 40 -3.32 -8.41 -12.97
CA ALA A 40 -3.38 -8.13 -11.54
C ALA A 40 -2.21 -8.80 -10.80
N ARG A 41 -1.89 -10.04 -11.13
CA ARG A 41 -0.73 -10.75 -10.56
C ARG A 41 0.60 -10.10 -10.95
N PHE A 42 0.73 -9.68 -12.21
CA PHE A 42 1.91 -8.97 -12.69
C PHE A 42 2.11 -7.66 -11.92
N ILE A 43 1.08 -6.83 -11.81
CA ILE A 43 1.14 -5.57 -11.08
C ILE A 43 1.45 -5.80 -9.60
N TYR A 44 0.82 -6.79 -8.96
CA TYR A 44 1.11 -7.09 -7.57
C TYR A 44 2.58 -7.47 -7.36
N THR A 45 3.09 -8.43 -8.14
CA THR A 45 4.44 -9.00 -7.95
C THR A 45 5.56 -8.10 -8.46
N HIS A 46 5.37 -7.43 -9.60
CA HIS A 46 6.42 -6.66 -10.28
C HIS A 46 6.37 -5.16 -9.99
N VAL A 47 5.26 -4.65 -9.47
CA VAL A 47 5.10 -3.22 -9.16
C VAL A 47 4.86 -3.02 -7.67
N ALA A 48 3.78 -3.58 -7.12
CA ALA A 48 3.37 -3.31 -5.75
C ALA A 48 4.39 -3.83 -4.72
N THR A 49 4.82 -5.09 -4.83
CA THR A 49 5.76 -5.71 -3.89
C THR A 49 7.16 -5.05 -3.89
N PRO A 50 7.84 -4.83 -5.03
CA PRO A 50 9.13 -4.14 -5.01
C PRO A 50 9.01 -2.69 -4.55
N ALA A 51 7.93 -1.99 -4.90
CA ALA A 51 7.67 -0.64 -4.40
C ALA A 51 7.45 -0.63 -2.87
N ALA A 52 6.73 -1.62 -2.33
CA ALA A 52 6.54 -1.78 -0.89
C ALA A 52 7.87 -1.98 -0.16
N LEU A 53 8.70 -2.90 -0.66
CA LEU A 53 10.02 -3.18 -0.09
C LEU A 53 10.92 -1.94 -0.13
N ALA A 54 10.98 -1.26 -1.28
CA ALA A 54 11.75 -0.03 -1.42
C ALA A 54 11.24 1.08 -0.46
N ALA A 55 9.92 1.27 -0.35
CA ALA A 55 9.34 2.26 0.55
C ALA A 55 9.68 1.97 2.03
N VAL A 56 9.57 0.71 2.45
CA VAL A 56 9.89 0.29 3.83
C VAL A 56 11.39 0.42 4.10
N ILE A 57 12.26 -0.12 3.25
CA ILE A 57 13.72 -0.07 3.43
C ILE A 57 14.22 1.38 3.46
N LEU A 58 13.82 2.19 2.49
CA LEU A 58 14.22 3.59 2.43
C LEU A 58 13.64 4.40 3.59
N GLY A 59 12.41 4.09 3.99
CA GLY A 59 11.79 4.69 5.18
C GLY A 59 12.60 4.41 6.43
N THR A 60 12.88 3.13 6.70
CA THR A 60 13.71 2.69 7.84
C THR A 60 15.11 3.31 7.80
N LEU A 61 15.75 3.39 6.63
CA LEU A 61 17.08 3.97 6.49
C LEU A 61 17.09 5.48 6.79
N VAL A 62 16.08 6.22 6.33
CA VAL A 62 15.93 7.64 6.67
C VAL A 62 15.79 7.82 8.19
N PHE A 63 15.07 6.93 8.88
CA PHE A 63 14.93 7.01 10.33
C PHE A 63 16.21 6.63 11.10
N ALA A 64 16.90 5.57 10.69
CA ALA A 64 18.13 5.11 11.34
C ALA A 64 19.24 6.18 11.34
N VAL A 65 19.25 7.06 10.33
CA VAL A 65 20.21 8.17 10.23
C VAL A 65 19.87 9.34 11.15
N HIS A 66 18.61 9.47 11.60
CA HIS A 66 18.15 10.63 12.36
C HIS A 66 18.00 10.40 13.87
N ASP A 67 18.09 9.15 14.37
CA ASP A 67 18.05 8.77 15.80
C ASP A 67 16.86 9.35 16.60
N ILE A 68 15.68 9.44 15.98
CA ILE A 68 14.50 10.10 16.55
C ILE A 68 13.49 9.05 17.03
N LEU A 69 13.54 8.64 18.29
CA LEU A 69 12.53 7.78 18.92
C LEU A 69 11.43 8.58 19.62
N ASP A 70 10.75 9.45 18.88
CA ASP A 70 9.59 10.20 19.40
C ASP A 70 8.30 9.39 19.32
N SER A 71 7.32 9.69 20.19
CA SER A 71 5.96 9.12 20.12
C SER A 71 5.31 9.26 18.74
N TRP A 72 5.67 10.33 18.00
CA TRP A 72 5.28 10.54 16.61
C TRP A 72 5.75 9.44 15.67
N LEU A 73 6.97 8.94 15.86
CA LEU A 73 7.56 7.88 15.05
C LEU A 73 6.77 6.58 15.21
N ILE A 74 6.37 6.24 16.44
CA ILE A 74 5.61 5.03 16.74
C ILE A 74 4.28 5.04 15.98
N ILE A 75 3.56 6.16 15.99
CA ILE A 75 2.29 6.30 15.25
C ILE A 75 2.52 6.11 13.74
N LYS A 76 3.59 6.71 13.20
CA LYS A 76 3.94 6.55 11.77
C LYS A 76 4.26 5.09 11.42
N LEU A 77 5.00 4.38 12.28
CA LEU A 77 5.33 2.96 12.10
C LEU A 77 4.10 2.06 12.15
N VAL A 78 3.15 2.34 13.05
CA VAL A 78 1.87 1.61 13.14
C VAL A 78 1.05 1.80 11.85
N LEU A 79 1.02 3.00 11.27
CA LEU A 79 0.32 3.20 10.00
C LEU A 79 1.00 2.49 8.82
N VAL A 80 2.34 2.52 8.77
CA VAL A 80 3.08 1.78 7.73
C VAL A 80 2.86 0.28 7.89
N SER A 81 2.87 -0.26 9.11
CA SER A 81 2.61 -1.67 9.35
C SER A 81 1.18 -2.07 8.96
N LEU A 82 0.19 -1.21 9.22
CA LEU A 82 -1.17 -1.38 8.73
C LEU A 82 -1.22 -1.45 7.19
N LEU A 83 -0.47 -0.58 6.50
CA LEU A 83 -0.40 -0.58 5.04
C LEU A 83 0.27 -1.87 4.50
N VAL A 84 1.26 -2.41 5.20
CA VAL A 84 1.85 -3.73 4.89
C VAL A 84 0.82 -4.84 5.05
N VAL A 85 0.03 -4.84 6.14
CA VAL A 85 -1.05 -5.84 6.32
C VAL A 85 -2.06 -5.75 5.17
N LEU A 86 -2.47 -4.54 4.79
CA LEU A 86 -3.35 -4.33 3.64
C LEU A 86 -2.72 -4.81 2.33
N HIS A 87 -1.40 -4.65 2.14
CA HIS A 87 -0.69 -5.21 0.99
C HIS A 87 -0.74 -6.74 0.94
N LEU A 88 -0.58 -7.42 2.08
CA LEU A 88 -0.70 -8.88 2.14
C LEU A 88 -2.14 -9.34 1.87
N LEU A 89 -3.15 -8.63 2.39
CA LEU A 89 -4.56 -8.91 2.13
C LEU A 89 -4.91 -8.73 0.64
N THR A 90 -4.37 -7.72 -0.03
CA THR A 90 -4.52 -7.54 -1.47
C THR A 90 -3.88 -8.71 -2.25
N GLY A 91 -2.70 -9.18 -1.82
CA GLY A 91 -2.07 -10.36 -2.42
C GLY A 91 -2.90 -11.63 -2.26
N TRP A 92 -3.46 -11.84 -1.06
CA TRP A 92 -4.40 -12.92 -0.79
C TRP A 92 -5.64 -12.86 -1.69
N LEU A 93 -6.21 -11.67 -1.87
CA LEU A 93 -7.36 -11.46 -2.75
C LEU A 93 -7.03 -11.77 -4.22
N VAL A 94 -5.88 -11.27 -4.72
CA VAL A 94 -5.38 -11.59 -6.08
C VAL A 94 -5.21 -13.10 -6.26
N ALA A 95 -4.63 -13.79 -5.28
CA ALA A 95 -4.43 -15.23 -5.31
C ALA A 95 -5.76 -16.00 -5.31
N ARG A 96 -6.75 -15.57 -4.52
CA ARG A 96 -8.05 -16.24 -4.46
C ARG A 96 -8.89 -16.06 -5.69
N VAL A 97 -8.96 -14.85 -6.24
CA VAL A 97 -9.63 -14.61 -7.52
C VAL A 97 -8.97 -15.41 -8.63
N SER A 98 -7.63 -15.51 -8.61
CA SER A 98 -6.93 -16.26 -9.63
C SER A 98 -7.15 -17.76 -9.61
N ASN A 99 -7.46 -18.34 -8.45
CA ASN A 99 -7.67 -19.78 -8.32
C ASN A 99 -9.14 -20.19 -8.54
N ASN A 100 -9.98 -19.29 -9.06
CA ASN A 100 -11.44 -19.46 -9.19
C ASN A 100 -12.12 -19.90 -7.88
N ALA A 101 -11.46 -19.67 -6.73
CA ALA A 101 -11.91 -20.13 -5.43
C ALA A 101 -12.92 -19.15 -4.79
N LEU A 102 -13.02 -17.95 -5.36
CA LEU A 102 -14.01 -16.94 -5.05
C LEU A 102 -14.46 -16.36 -6.39
N GLU A 103 -15.76 -16.40 -6.68
CA GLU A 103 -16.36 -15.26 -7.38
C GLU A 103 -16.01 -14.06 -6.51
N PRO A 104 -15.21 -13.07 -6.96
CA PRO A 104 -14.90 -11.92 -6.12
C PRO A 104 -16.23 -11.27 -5.79
N ALA A 105 -16.76 -11.54 -4.60
CA ALA A 105 -17.92 -10.82 -4.11
C ALA A 105 -17.43 -9.37 -4.11
N LYS A 106 -17.94 -8.57 -5.06
CA LYS A 106 -17.42 -7.23 -5.37
C LYS A 106 -17.23 -6.40 -4.11
N ILE A 107 -18.06 -6.69 -3.10
CA ILE A 107 -17.97 -6.19 -1.74
C ILE A 107 -16.57 -6.33 -1.11
N TYR A 108 -15.88 -7.48 -1.16
CA TYR A 108 -14.53 -7.63 -0.60
C TYR A 108 -13.51 -6.75 -1.30
N CYS A 109 -13.60 -6.63 -2.62
CA CYS A 109 -12.72 -5.75 -3.40
C CYS A 109 -12.96 -4.27 -3.04
N TYR A 110 -14.21 -3.83 -2.93
CA TYR A 110 -14.55 -2.46 -2.54
C TYR A 110 -14.21 -2.16 -1.08
N LEU A 111 -14.43 -3.10 -0.15
CA LEU A 111 -14.02 -2.97 1.24
C LEU A 111 -12.49 -2.81 1.33
N GLN A 112 -11.74 -3.65 0.62
CA GLN A 112 -10.28 -3.57 0.56
C GLN A 112 -9.83 -2.21 0.02
N PHE A 113 -10.46 -1.71 -1.04
CA PHE A 113 -10.21 -0.36 -1.57
C PHE A 113 -10.46 0.72 -0.50
N CYS A 114 -11.60 0.67 0.18
CA CYS A 114 -11.94 1.65 1.23
C CYS A 114 -10.92 1.62 2.37
N PHE A 115 -10.52 0.45 2.85
CA PHE A 115 -9.52 0.33 3.91
C PHE A 115 -8.16 0.90 3.48
N ILE A 116 -7.70 0.62 2.26
CA ILE A 116 -6.46 1.16 1.70
C ILE A 116 -6.56 2.69 1.58
N PHE A 117 -7.66 3.20 1.04
CA PHE A 117 -7.89 4.63 0.87
C PHE A 117 -7.91 5.36 2.21
N CYS A 118 -8.59 4.81 3.22
CA CYS A 118 -8.61 5.35 4.58
C CYS A 118 -7.21 5.35 5.20
N ALA A 119 -6.45 4.25 5.07
CA ALA A 119 -5.10 4.16 5.60
C ALA A 119 -4.15 5.19 4.95
N ILE A 120 -4.19 5.33 3.62
CA ILE A 120 -3.41 6.33 2.89
C ILE A 120 -3.79 7.75 3.34
N THR A 121 -5.09 8.04 3.44
CA THR A 121 -5.58 9.35 3.90
C THR A 121 -5.12 9.66 5.33
N ALA A 122 -5.19 8.67 6.23
CA ALA A 122 -4.70 8.81 7.59
C ALA A 122 -3.18 9.07 7.64
N ILE A 123 -2.40 8.40 6.79
CA ILE A 123 -0.95 8.65 6.66
C ILE A 123 -0.68 10.08 6.20
N PHE A 124 -1.36 10.55 5.15
CA PHE A 124 -1.20 11.93 4.67
C PHE A 124 -1.61 12.94 5.73
N TRP A 125 -2.77 12.75 6.35
CA TRP A 125 -3.24 13.62 7.44
C TRP A 125 -2.23 13.68 8.58
N LEU A 126 -1.72 12.53 9.03
CA LEU A 126 -0.69 12.47 10.06
C LEU A 126 0.55 13.25 9.60
N VAL A 127 1.09 12.98 8.42
CA VAL A 127 2.27 13.70 7.92
C VAL A 127 2.06 15.23 7.86
N LEU A 128 0.87 15.68 7.45
CA LEU A 128 0.49 17.10 7.42
C LEU A 128 0.20 17.69 8.81
N ALA A 129 -0.17 16.87 9.80
CA ALA A 129 -0.43 17.33 11.16
C ALA A 129 0.87 17.55 11.96
N LYS A 130 2.01 16.96 11.54
CA LYS A 130 3.31 17.20 12.17
C LYS A 130 3.67 18.70 12.33
N PRO A 131 3.53 19.57 11.30
CA PRO A 131 3.78 21.00 11.45
C PRO A 131 2.85 21.72 12.44
N LEU A 132 1.73 21.12 12.85
CA LEU A 132 0.78 21.72 13.80
C LEU A 132 1.04 21.30 15.26
N LEU A 133 1.79 20.21 15.48
CA LEU A 133 2.11 19.67 16.80
C LEU A 133 3.54 20.01 17.27
N GLY A 134 4.32 20.69 16.42
CA GLY A 134 5.66 21.19 16.74
C GLY A 134 5.67 22.71 16.85
N HIS A 135 5.10 23.24 17.93
CA HIS A 135 5.48 24.54 18.50
C HIS A 135 6.18 24.26 19.83
#